data_AF-A0A2I2M9P4-F1
#
_entry.id   AF-A0A2I2M9P4-F1
#
_cell.length_a   1.000
_cell.length_b   1.000
_cell.length_c   1.000
_cell.angle_alpha   90.00
_cell.angle_beta   90.00
_cell.angle_gamma   90.00
#
_symmetry.space_group_name_H-M   'P 1'
#
loop_
_entity.id
_entity.type
_entity.pdbx_description
1 polymer ?
#
loop_
_entity_poly.entity_id
_entity_poly.type
_entity_poly.pdbx_seq_one_letter_code
_entity_poly.pdbx_strand_id
1 'polypeptide(L)'
;MNNKILTLLVALISLIGVGLFVNVVIIDKENVEAVSNAVSPLVSYSYYLLIVIVIVAVVISLLSMFKNPAALKKTLLGLSVLGVILVVSYIFSSDAQVLGPDAGVLVPAGSISKWVGTGISFTLILGAIAGTFFVVDLLKGIVKS
;
A
#
# COMPACT_ATOMS: atom_id res chain seq x y z
N MET A 1 -8.83 -21.88 -18.24
CA MET A 1 -7.36 -22.04 -18.30
C MET A 1 -7.05 -23.49 -17.98
N ASN A 2 -6.35 -24.22 -18.85
CA ASN A 2 -6.12 -25.64 -18.62
C ASN A 2 -5.19 -25.79 -17.41
N ASN A 3 -5.69 -26.36 -16.30
CA ASN A 3 -4.97 -26.42 -15.00
C ASN A 3 -3.52 -26.92 -15.15
N LYS A 4 -3.31 -27.83 -16.10
CA LYS A 4 -2.00 -28.41 -16.47
C LYS A 4 -0.93 -27.38 -16.84
N ILE A 5 -1.29 -26.29 -17.54
CA ILE A 5 -0.33 -25.28 -18.00
C ILE A 5 0.14 -24.41 -16.84
N LEU A 6 -0.78 -24.03 -15.94
CA LEU A 6 -0.44 -23.27 -14.74
C LEU A 6 0.42 -24.12 -13.79
N THR A 7 0.06 -25.38 -13.57
CA THR A 7 0.85 -26.30 -12.74
C THR A 7 2.26 -26.49 -13.29
N LEU A 8 2.41 -26.64 -14.62
CA LEU A 8 3.73 -26.77 -15.25
C LEU A 8 4.59 -25.52 -15.06
N LEU A 9 4.00 -24.33 -15.21
CA LEU A 9 4.69 -23.06 -15.02
C LEU A 9 5.17 -22.92 -13.56
N VAL A 10 4.30 -23.20 -12.59
CA VAL A 10 4.65 -23.17 -11.17
C VAL A 10 5.75 -24.18 -10.85
N ALA A 11 5.68 -25.38 -11.43
CA ALA A 11 6.71 -26.41 -11.24
C ALA A 11 8.08 -25.95 -11.78
N LEU A 12 8.13 -25.31 -12.95
CA LEU A 12 9.38 -24.77 -13.53
C LEU A 12 9.99 -23.68 -12.65
N ILE A 13 9.17 -22.73 -12.19
CA ILE A 13 9.61 -21.67 -11.27
C ILE A 13 10.17 -22.30 -9.99
N SER A 14 9.42 -23.22 -9.37
CA SER A 14 9.85 -23.88 -8.14
C SER A 14 11.14 -24.67 -8.34
N LEU A 15 11.32 -25.35 -9.46
CA LEU A 15 12.52 -26.13 -9.75
C LEU A 15 13.77 -25.24 -9.88
N ILE A 16 13.64 -24.08 -10.55
CA ILE A 16 14.74 -23.11 -10.68
C ILE A 16 15.12 -22.57 -9.30
N GLY A 17 14.13 -22.18 -8.49
CA GLY A 17 14.37 -21.68 -7.13
C GLY A 17 15.08 -22.70 -6.23
N VAL A 18 14.62 -23.96 -6.25
CA VAL A 18 15.26 -25.06 -5.51
C VAL A 18 16.68 -25.32 -6.01
N GLY A 19 16.91 -25.30 -7.33
CA GLY A 19 18.25 -25.47 -7.90
C GLY A 19 19.24 -24.41 -7.44
N LEU A 20 18.83 -23.13 -7.44
CA LEU A 20 19.65 -22.02 -6.93
C LEU A 20 19.87 -22.12 -5.42
N PHE A 21 18.87 -22.55 -4.67
CA PHE A 21 18.99 -22.73 -3.21
C PHE A 21 19.97 -23.85 -2.85
N VAL A 22 19.89 -24.99 -3.53
CA VAL A 22 20.81 -26.12 -3.35
C VAL A 22 22.25 -25.69 -3.66
N ASN A 23 22.45 -24.88 -4.71
CA ASN A 23 23.77 -24.35 -5.05
C ASN A 23 24.39 -23.54 -3.89
N VAL A 24 23.60 -22.72 -3.19
CA VAL A 24 24.07 -21.96 -2.02
C VAL A 24 24.38 -22.87 -0.83
N VAL A 25 23.55 -23.88 -0.58
CA VAL A 25 23.66 -24.75 0.61
C VAL A 25 24.87 -25.68 0.57
N ILE A 26 25.32 -26.09 -0.62
CA ILE A 26 26.45 -27.01 -0.79
C ILE A 26 27.81 -26.32 -0.54
N ILE A 27 27.89 -25.00 -0.72
CA ILE A 27 29.13 -24.25 -0.58
C ILE A 27 29.51 -24.11 0.89
N ASP A 28 30.81 -24.28 1.18
CA ASP A 28 31.35 -24.10 2.52
C ASP A 28 31.17 -22.65 2.98
N LYS A 29 30.64 -22.48 4.20
CA LYS A 29 30.33 -21.17 4.79
C LYS A 29 31.59 -20.35 5.07
N GLU A 30 32.73 -21.01 5.20
CA GLU A 30 34.03 -20.34 5.43
C GLU A 30 34.56 -19.68 4.15
N ASN A 31 34.08 -20.08 2.97
CA ASN A 31 34.43 -19.45 1.70
C ASN A 31 33.43 -18.34 1.31
N VAL A 32 33.62 -17.16 1.90
CA VAL A 32 32.73 -16.00 1.77
C VAL A 32 32.53 -15.56 0.31
N GLU A 33 33.56 -15.64 -0.53
CA GLU A 33 33.46 -15.27 -1.96
C GLU A 33 32.57 -16.24 -2.73
N ALA A 34 32.75 -17.55 -2.53
CA ALA A 34 31.94 -18.58 -3.19
C ALA A 34 30.47 -18.51 -2.74
N VAL A 35 30.21 -18.28 -1.45
CA VAL A 35 28.85 -18.09 -0.92
C VAL A 35 28.20 -16.85 -1.54
N SER A 36 28.90 -15.72 -1.56
CA SER A 36 28.37 -14.47 -2.14
C SER A 36 27.99 -14.64 -3.62
N ASN A 37 28.84 -15.31 -4.40
CA ASN A 37 28.60 -15.58 -5.82
C ASN A 37 27.40 -16.50 -6.06
N ALA A 38 27.12 -17.47 -5.17
CA ALA A 38 25.95 -18.34 -5.28
C ALA A 38 24.66 -17.70 -4.77
N VAL A 39 24.75 -16.84 -3.74
CA VAL A 39 23.60 -16.14 -3.16
C VAL A 39 23.08 -15.06 -4.11
N SER A 40 23.96 -14.36 -4.85
CA SER A 40 23.56 -13.28 -5.75
C SER A 40 22.51 -13.70 -6.82
N PRO A 41 22.68 -14.83 -7.53
CA PRO A 41 21.65 -15.38 -8.42
C PRO A 41 20.34 -15.72 -7.70
N LEU A 42 20.39 -16.29 -6.49
CA LEU A 42 19.19 -16.64 -5.71
C LEU A 42 18.39 -15.39 -5.30
N VAL A 43 19.09 -14.35 -4.84
CA VAL A 43 18.48 -13.08 -4.44
C VAL A 43 17.89 -12.37 -5.65
N SER A 44 18.64 -12.30 -6.76
CA SER A 44 18.17 -11.68 -8.00
C SER A 44 16.92 -12.39 -8.53
N TYR A 45 16.94 -13.72 -8.56
CA TYR A 45 15.80 -14.54 -8.95
C TYR A 45 14.55 -14.23 -8.10
N SER A 46 14.71 -14.22 -6.77
CA SER A 46 13.61 -13.95 -5.84
C SER A 46 13.07 -12.53 -5.99
N TYR A 47 13.94 -11.55 -6.22
CA TYR A 47 13.56 -10.16 -6.46
C TYR A 47 12.72 -10.00 -7.73
N TYR A 48 13.16 -10.56 -8.86
CA TYR A 48 12.38 -10.51 -10.10
C TYR A 48 11.06 -11.28 -9.99
N LEU A 49 11.07 -12.44 -9.32
CA LEU A 49 9.86 -13.22 -9.08
C LEU A 49 8.86 -12.42 -8.25
N LEU A 50 9.31 -11.71 -7.20
CA LEU A 50 8.46 -10.82 -6.41
C LEU A 50 7.86 -9.72 -7.27
N ILE A 51 8.66 -9.05 -8.11
CA ILE A 51 8.15 -8.01 -9.03
C ILE A 51 7.05 -8.57 -9.93
N VAL A 52 7.29 -9.73 -10.54
CA VAL A 52 6.31 -10.38 -11.42
C VAL A 52 5.03 -10.71 -10.66
N ILE A 53 5.11 -11.27 -9.45
CA ILE A 53 3.93 -11.58 -8.64
C ILE A 53 3.16 -10.31 -8.28
N VAL A 54 3.84 -9.24 -7.87
CA VAL A 54 3.20 -7.97 -7.55
C VAL A 54 2.46 -7.42 -8.76
N ILE A 55 3.11 -7.40 -9.94
CA ILE A 55 2.48 -6.95 -11.19
C ILE A 55 1.26 -7.80 -11.51
N VAL A 56 1.39 -9.12 -11.48
CA VAL A 56 0.29 -10.05 -11.78
C VAL A 56 -0.86 -9.87 -10.78
N ALA A 57 -0.56 -9.73 -9.49
CA ALA A 57 -1.55 -9.51 -8.45
C ALA A 57 -2.32 -8.19 -8.68
N VAL A 58 -1.62 -7.10 -8.99
CA VAL A 58 -2.25 -5.81 -9.30
C VAL A 58 -3.11 -5.91 -10.56
N VAL A 59 -2.59 -6.50 -11.64
CA VAL A 59 -3.32 -6.64 -12.90
C VAL A 59 -4.56 -7.51 -12.73
N ILE A 60 -4.45 -8.67 -12.07
CA ILE A 60 -5.58 -9.55 -11.79
C ILE A 60 -6.59 -8.85 -10.88
N SER A 61 -6.13 -8.15 -9.85
CA SER A 61 -7.01 -7.39 -8.95
C SER A 61 -7.83 -6.37 -9.75
N LEU A 62 -7.18 -5.52 -10.56
CA LEU A 62 -7.86 -4.54 -11.41
C LEU A 62 -8.82 -5.21 -12.42
N LEU A 63 -8.37 -6.25 -13.13
CA LEU A 63 -9.22 -6.98 -14.08
C LEU A 63 -10.43 -7.62 -13.39
N SER A 64 -10.24 -8.16 -12.18
CA SER A 64 -11.32 -8.75 -11.39
C SER A 64 -12.34 -7.70 -10.96
N MET A 65 -11.91 -6.48 -10.65
CA MET A 65 -12.81 -5.38 -10.34
C MET A 65 -13.62 -4.99 -11.57
N PHE A 66 -13.00 -4.79 -12.73
CA PHE A 66 -13.71 -4.44 -13.97
C PHE A 66 -14.70 -5.52 -14.43
N LYS A 67 -14.37 -6.80 -14.23
CA LYS A 67 -15.28 -7.92 -14.56
C LYS A 67 -16.41 -8.10 -13.55
N ASN A 68 -16.24 -7.63 -12.32
CA ASN A 68 -17.23 -7.72 -11.26
C ASN A 68 -17.84 -6.32 -10.99
N PRO A 69 -18.93 -5.93 -11.69
CA PRO A 69 -19.49 -4.59 -11.57
C PRO A 69 -19.95 -4.26 -10.14
N ALA A 70 -20.33 -5.25 -9.35
CA ALA A 70 -20.66 -5.07 -7.94
C ALA A 70 -19.44 -4.67 -7.09
N ALA A 71 -18.28 -5.29 -7.31
CA ALA A 71 -17.04 -4.95 -6.61
C ALA A 71 -16.53 -3.57 -7.05
N LEU A 72 -16.55 -3.30 -8.37
CA LEU A 72 -16.17 -2.00 -8.92
C LEU A 72 -17.00 -0.85 -8.32
N LYS A 73 -18.33 -0.99 -8.29
CA LYS A 73 -19.21 0.03 -7.70
C LYS A 73 -18.89 0.26 -6.23
N LYS A 74 -18.66 -0.79 -5.43
CA LYS A 74 -18.31 -0.64 -4.01
C LYS A 74 -16.98 0.09 -3.82
N THR A 75 -15.96 -0.26 -4.58
CA THR A 75 -14.66 0.41 -4.50
C THR A 75 -14.74 1.84 -5.00
N LEU A 76 -15.47 2.10 -6.08
CA LEU A 76 -15.64 3.44 -6.63
C LEU A 76 -16.46 4.34 -5.70
N LEU A 77 -17.47 3.79 -5.02
CA LEU A 77 -18.18 4.48 -3.94
C LEU A 77 -17.24 4.81 -2.78
N GLY A 78 -16.45 3.84 -2.30
CA GLY A 78 -15.46 4.09 -1.25
C GLY A 78 -14.44 5.17 -1.64
N LEU A 79 -13.93 5.11 -2.87
CA LEU A 79 -12.99 6.09 -3.40
C LEU A 79 -13.63 7.47 -3.60
N SER A 80 -14.90 7.51 -4.01
CA SER A 80 -15.64 8.77 -4.15
C SER A 80 -15.83 9.46 -2.79
N VAL A 81 -16.18 8.71 -1.74
CA VAL A 81 -16.29 9.26 -0.38
C VAL A 81 -14.94 9.76 0.11
N LEU A 82 -13.86 9.00 -0.09
CA LEU A 82 -12.50 9.45 0.23
C LEU A 82 -12.13 10.73 -0.53
N GLY A 83 -12.47 10.81 -1.82
CA GLY A 83 -12.24 11.99 -2.65
C GLY A 83 -13.02 13.21 -2.15
N VAL A 84 -14.28 13.04 -1.78
CA VAL A 84 -15.10 14.12 -1.20
C VAL A 84 -14.47 14.63 0.09
N ILE A 85 -14.05 13.73 0.99
CA ILE A 85 -13.38 14.12 2.24
C ILE A 85 -12.09 14.89 1.92
N LEU A 86 -11.27 14.42 0.97
CA LEU A 86 -10.04 15.10 0.57
C LEU A 86 -10.30 16.51 0.03
N VAL A 87 -11.35 16.69 -0.78
CA VAL A 87 -11.75 18.01 -1.29
C VAL A 87 -12.19 18.94 -0.15
N VAL A 88 -13.01 18.43 0.78
CA VAL A 88 -13.42 19.19 1.97
C VAL A 88 -12.18 19.58 2.78
N SER A 89 -11.27 18.64 3.03
CA SER A 89 -10.01 18.93 3.72
C SER A 89 -9.20 20.00 2.99
N TYR A 90 -9.11 19.95 1.66
CA TYR A 90 -8.36 20.92 0.88
C TYR A 90 -8.97 22.33 0.94
N ILE A 91 -10.30 22.44 0.97
CA ILE A 91 -11.01 23.72 1.11
C ILE A 91 -10.77 24.32 2.49
N PHE A 92 -10.81 23.49 3.54
CA PHE A 92 -10.60 23.93 4.92
C PHE A 92 -9.13 24.21 5.26
N SER A 93 -8.21 23.66 4.47
CA SER A 93 -6.78 23.88 4.68
C SER A 93 -6.35 25.23 4.10
N SER A 94 -5.59 25.97 4.90
CA SER A 94 -5.09 27.29 4.56
C SER A 94 -3.57 27.27 4.44
N ASP A 95 -3.06 28.07 3.49
CA ASP A 95 -1.66 28.45 3.30
C ASP A 95 -1.43 29.94 3.62
N ALA A 96 -2.44 30.59 4.22
CA ALA A 96 -2.40 32.00 4.56
C ALA A 96 -1.33 32.31 5.62
N GLN A 97 -0.87 33.55 5.62
CA GLN A 97 0.07 34.06 6.61
C GLN A 97 -0.48 33.91 8.02
N VAL A 98 0.35 33.43 8.93
CA VAL A 98 0.02 33.38 10.36
C VAL A 98 0.44 34.71 10.96
N LEU A 99 -0.54 35.52 11.37
CA LEU A 99 -0.31 36.78 12.06
C LEU A 99 -0.23 36.55 13.57
N GLY A 100 0.70 37.22 14.21
CA GLY A 100 0.83 37.24 15.67
C GLY A 100 -0.15 38.21 16.32
N PRO A 101 -0.24 38.19 17.66
CA PRO A 101 -1.09 39.11 18.42
C PRO A 101 -0.82 40.59 18.12
N ASP A 102 0.42 40.91 17.72
CA ASP A 102 0.88 42.26 17.38
C ASP A 102 0.64 42.64 15.90
N ALA A 103 -0.16 41.85 15.16
CA ALA A 103 -0.35 41.94 13.71
C ALA A 103 0.95 41.78 12.88
N GLY A 104 2.06 41.39 13.50
CA GLY A 104 3.30 41.00 12.82
C GLY A 104 3.16 39.63 12.14
N VAL A 105 3.80 39.45 10.97
CA VAL A 105 3.82 38.17 10.25
C VAL A 105 4.75 37.20 10.99
N LEU A 106 4.19 36.13 11.57
CA LEU A 106 4.95 35.06 12.22
C LEU A 106 5.40 34.00 11.21
N VAL A 107 4.55 33.69 10.23
CA VAL A 107 4.85 32.79 9.12
C VAL A 107 4.36 33.44 7.83
N PRO A 108 5.25 33.66 6.84
CA PRO A 108 4.85 34.19 5.53
C PRO A 108 3.83 33.29 4.83
N ALA A 109 2.91 33.89 4.09
CA ALA A 109 1.99 33.14 3.23
C ALA A 109 2.79 32.26 2.26
N GLY A 110 2.41 30.98 2.13
CA GLY A 110 3.08 30.01 1.25
C GLY A 110 4.36 29.37 1.81
N SER A 111 4.82 29.72 3.02
CA SER A 111 5.94 28.99 3.67
C SER A 111 5.57 27.56 4.06
N ILE A 112 4.27 27.24 4.19
CA ILE A 112 3.76 25.89 4.42
C ILE A 112 2.86 25.52 3.23
N SER A 113 3.15 24.40 2.58
CA SER A 113 2.35 23.94 1.45
C SER A 113 0.92 23.60 1.90
N LYS A 114 -0.07 24.12 1.17
CA LYS A 114 -1.49 23.82 1.38
C LYS A 114 -1.78 22.31 1.40
N TRP A 115 -0.98 21.50 0.70
CA TRP A 115 -1.08 20.03 0.70
C TRP A 115 -0.74 19.39 2.04
N VAL A 116 0.22 19.97 2.79
CA VAL A 116 0.55 19.52 4.14
C VAL A 116 -0.62 19.80 5.07
N GLY A 117 -1.17 21.03 5.02
CA GLY A 117 -2.38 21.39 5.75
C GLY A 117 -3.57 20.50 5.36
N THR A 118 -3.70 20.15 4.08
CA THR A 118 -4.74 19.24 3.58
C THR A 118 -4.59 17.85 4.16
N GLY A 119 -3.36 17.30 4.19
CA GLY A 119 -3.09 15.99 4.79
C GLY A 119 -3.41 15.95 6.28
N ILE A 120 -3.11 17.01 7.03
CA ILE A 120 -3.45 17.11 8.45
C ILE A 120 -4.97 17.14 8.63
N SER A 121 -5.67 18.05 7.96
CA SER A 121 -7.13 18.14 8.04
C SER A 121 -7.81 16.83 7.60
N PHE A 122 -7.28 16.19 6.56
CA PHE A 122 -7.78 14.91 6.03
C PHE A 122 -7.66 13.78 7.05
N THR A 123 -6.49 13.64 7.68
CA THR A 123 -6.27 12.62 8.71
C THR A 123 -7.09 12.88 9.98
N LEU A 124 -7.23 14.13 10.41
CA LEU A 124 -8.07 14.50 11.55
C LEU A 124 -9.55 14.19 11.31
N ILE A 125 -10.08 14.54 10.13
CA ILE A 125 -11.48 14.26 9.76
C ILE A 125 -11.72 12.74 9.69
N LEU A 126 -10.84 12.01 9.02
CA LEU A 126 -10.93 10.55 8.97
C LEU A 126 -10.83 9.91 10.36
N GLY A 127 -9.93 10.39 11.20
CA GLY A 127 -9.76 9.93 12.57
C GLY A 127 -11.00 10.17 13.43
N ALA A 128 -11.64 11.34 13.30
CA ALA A 128 -12.88 11.66 14.00
C ALA A 128 -14.05 10.76 13.55
N ILE A 129 -14.19 10.54 12.24
CA ILE A 129 -15.21 9.63 11.69
C ILE A 129 -14.96 8.20 12.18
N ALA A 130 -13.74 7.69 12.00
CA ALA A 130 -13.37 6.34 12.41
C ALA A 130 -13.54 6.12 13.92
N GLY A 131 -13.11 7.09 14.74
CA GLY A 131 -13.27 7.05 16.20
C GLY A 131 -14.74 7.00 16.62
N THR A 132 -15.61 7.79 15.98
CA THR A 132 -17.05 7.77 16.28
C THR A 132 -17.68 6.43 15.92
N PHE A 133 -17.38 5.88 14.72
CA PHE A 133 -17.86 4.56 14.30
C PHE A 133 -17.36 3.46 15.25
N PHE A 134 -16.10 3.52 15.66
CA PHE A 134 -15.51 2.57 16.60
C PHE A 134 -16.22 2.58 17.95
N VAL A 135 -16.50 3.74 18.53
CA VAL A 135 -17.24 3.86 19.80
C VAL A 135 -18.65 3.31 19.67
N VAL A 136 -19.36 3.64 18.57
CA VAL A 136 -20.71 3.13 18.33
C VAL A 136 -20.73 1.61 18.19
N ASP A 137 -19.77 1.03 17.46
CA ASP A 137 -19.66 -0.43 17.30
C ASP A 137 -19.30 -1.12 18.61
N LEU A 138 -18.42 -0.54 19.43
CA LEU A 138 -18.13 -1.06 20.78
C LEU A 138 -19.37 -1.12 21.66
N LEU A 139 -20.15 -0.02 21.72
CA LEU A 139 -21.37 0.04 22.53
C LEU A 139 -22.41 -0.98 22.05
N LYS A 140 -22.61 -1.10 20.73
CA LYS A 140 -23.50 -2.13 20.17
C LYS A 140 -23.02 -3.54 20.45
N GLY A 141 -21.70 -3.77 20.40
CA GLY A 141 -21.10 -5.06 20.73
C GLY A 141 -21.34 -5.48 22.17
N ILE A 142 -21.28 -4.52 23.11
CA ILE A 142 -21.57 -4.78 24.53
C ILE A 142 -23.08 -5.03 24.76
N VAL A 143 -23.96 -4.25 24.14
CA VAL A 143 -25.43 -4.38 24.34
C VAL A 143 -26.00 -5.65 23.69
N LYS A 144 -25.34 -6.20 22.66
CA LYS A 144 -25.77 -7.39 21.94
C LYS A 144 -25.10 -8.68 22.43
N SER A 145 -24.21 -8.59 23.41
CA SER A 145 -23.60 -9.73 24.13
C SER A 145 -24.38 -10.07 25.38
#